data_AF-A0A2E3UHI4-F1
#
_entry.id   AF-A0A2E3UHI4-F1
#
_cell.length_a   1.000
_cell.length_b   1.000
_cell.length_c   1.000
_cell.angle_alpha   90.00
_cell.angle_beta   90.00
_cell.angle_gamma   90.00
#
_symmetry.space_group_name_H-M   'P 1'
#
loop_
_entity.id
_entity.type
_entity.pdbx_description
1 polymer ?
#
loop_
_entity_poly.entity_id
_entity_poly.type
_entity_poly.pdbx_seq_one_letter_code
_entity_poly.pdbx_strand_id
1 'polypeptide(L)' 'FADLGLPPMSPETDRGMVCGSLQFNKDIMAILEAFGLREGANSEPREYVVEKAFVG' A
#
# COMPACT_ATOMS: atom_id res chain seq x y z
N PHE A 1 -15.31 -2.11 -5.19
CA PHE A 1 -15.34 -3.50 -4.70
C PHE A 1 -16.68 -4.16 -4.95
N ALA A 2 -17.79 -3.64 -4.38
CA ALA A 2 -19.12 -4.22 -4.57
C ALA A 2 -19.60 -4.24 -6.04
N ASP A 3 -19.28 -3.21 -6.80
CA ASP A 3 -19.49 -3.09 -8.24
C ASP A 3 -18.74 -4.15 -9.07
N LEU A 4 -17.60 -4.62 -8.55
CA LEU A 4 -16.77 -5.65 -9.16
C LEU A 4 -17.03 -7.06 -8.58
N GLY A 5 -17.91 -7.18 -7.59
CA GLY A 5 -18.16 -8.45 -6.88
C GLY A 5 -16.95 -8.98 -6.09
N LEU A 6 -16.00 -8.12 -5.73
CA LEU A 6 -14.78 -8.49 -5.03
C LEU A 6 -14.85 -8.12 -3.54
N PRO A 7 -14.21 -8.89 -2.65
CA PRO A 7 -14.03 -8.48 -1.26
C PRO A 7 -13.20 -7.18 -1.19
N PRO A 8 -13.41 -6.34 -0.16
CA PRO A 8 -12.52 -5.22 0.10
C PRO A 8 -11.12 -5.72 0.47
N MET A 9 -10.12 -4.87 0.26
CA MET A 9 -8.75 -5.13 0.68
C MET A 9 -8.68 -5.32 2.21
N SER A 10 -7.88 -6.27 2.67
CA SER A 10 -7.70 -6.60 4.08
C SER A 10 -6.23 -6.86 4.46
N PRO A 11 -5.78 -6.48 5.66
CA PRO A 11 -4.42 -6.76 6.11
C PRO A 11 -4.16 -8.26 6.34
N GLU A 12 -5.20 -9.09 6.46
CA GLU A 12 -5.05 -10.53 6.63
C GLU A 12 -4.50 -11.21 5.36
N THR A 13 -4.94 -10.75 4.19
CA THR A 13 -4.66 -11.43 2.92
C THR A 13 -3.84 -10.61 1.92
N ASP A 14 -3.89 -9.28 2.00
CA ASP A 14 -3.33 -8.42 0.95
C ASP A 14 -1.95 -7.90 1.30
N ARG A 15 -1.04 -7.89 0.31
CA ARG A 15 0.31 -7.33 0.42
C ARG A 15 0.60 -6.43 -0.78
N GLY A 16 1.24 -5.28 -0.54
CA GLY A 16 1.48 -4.26 -1.57
C GLY A 16 2.94 -3.82 -1.69
N MET A 17 3.38 -3.56 -2.92
CA MET A 17 4.64 -2.86 -3.19
C MET A 17 4.35 -1.69 -4.11
N VAL A 18 4.66 -0.47 -3.65
CA VAL A 18 4.34 0.78 -4.36
C VAL A 18 5.62 1.44 -4.85
N CYS A 19 5.72 1.68 -6.15
CA CYS A 19 6.88 2.34 -6.75
C CYS A 19 6.43 3.43 -7.73
N GLY A 20 6.68 4.69 -7.40
CA GLY A 20 6.24 5.84 -8.19
C GLY A 20 6.87 7.16 -7.75
N SER A 21 6.25 8.29 -8.10
CA SER A 21 6.70 9.60 -7.62
C SER A 21 6.47 9.76 -6.12
N LEU A 22 7.16 10.69 -5.46
CA LEU A 22 6.95 10.94 -4.02
C LEU A 22 5.49 11.27 -3.69
N GLN A 23 4.82 12.08 -4.53
CA GLN A 23 3.43 12.43 -4.30
C GLN A 23 2.51 11.22 -4.51
N PHE A 24 2.71 10.47 -5.59
CA PHE A 24 1.95 9.25 -5.86
C PHE A 24 2.07 8.26 -4.71
N ASN A 25 3.29 8.02 -4.21
CA ASN A 25 3.49 7.10 -3.09
C ASN A 25 2.73 7.55 -1.84
N LYS A 26 2.73 8.85 -1.52
CA LYS A 26 1.97 9.39 -0.37
C LYS A 26 0.47 9.19 -0.51
N ASP A 27 -0.07 9.42 -1.70
CA ASP A 27 -1.49 9.25 -1.96
C ASP A 27 -1.90 7.77 -1.84
N ILE A 28 -1.09 6.85 -2.38
CA ILE A 28 -1.35 5.41 -2.25
C ILE A 28 -1.18 4.91 -0.81
N MET A 29 -0.17 5.38 -0.07
CA MET A 29 -0.01 5.02 1.35
C MET A 29 -1.27 5.36 2.15
N ALA A 30 -1.82 6.57 2.00
CA ALA A 30 -3.05 6.97 2.67
C ALA A 30 -4.24 6.06 2.33
N ILE A 31 -4.34 5.58 1.09
CA ILE A 31 -5.37 4.63 0.68
C ILE A 31 -5.15 3.26 1.37
N LEU A 32 -3.93 2.74 1.37
CA LEU A 32 -3.61 1.43 1.98
C LEU A 32 -3.84 1.46 3.50
N GLU A 33 -3.45 2.54 4.17
CA GLU A 33 -3.70 2.76 5.60
C GLU A 33 -5.20 2.86 5.90
N ALA A 34 -6.01 3.46 5.02
CA ALA A 34 -7.46 3.49 5.17
C ALA A 34 -8.12 2.09 5.08
N PHE A 35 -7.46 1.13 4.44
CA PHE A 35 -7.83 -0.30 4.46
C PHE A 35 -7.19 -1.10 5.61
N GLY A 36 -6.44 -0.43 6.50
CA GLY A 36 -5.81 -1.04 7.67
C GLY A 36 -4.49 -1.75 7.39
N LEU A 37 -3.91 -1.61 6.20
CA LEU A 37 -2.56 -2.11 5.91
C LEU A 37 -1.52 -1.18 6.53
N ARG A 38 -0.38 -1.73 6.97
CA ARG A 38 0.71 -0.97 7.58
C ARG A 38 1.99 -1.10 6.77
N GLU A 39 2.80 -0.04 6.77
CA GLU A 39 4.12 -0.05 6.16
C GLU A 39 5.07 -0.99 6.92
N GLY A 40 5.77 -1.82 6.18
CA GLY A 40 6.77 -2.75 6.68
C GLY A 40 8.18 -2.23 6.47
N ALA A 41 9.07 -2.71 7.32
CA ALA A 41 10.51 -2.53 7.17
C ALA A 41 11.21 -3.88 7.33
N ASN A 42 12.51 -3.92 7.02
CA ASN A 42 13.30 -5.15 7.18
C ASN A 42 13.26 -5.68 8.64
N SER A 43 13.30 -4.78 9.63
CA SER A 43 13.23 -5.13 11.05
C SER A 43 11.83 -5.48 11.55
N GLU A 44 10.79 -5.07 10.84
CA GLU A 44 9.39 -5.28 11.22
C GLU A 44 8.51 -5.48 9.97
N PRO A 45 8.37 -6.74 9.50
CA PRO A 45 7.55 -7.05 8.33
C PRO A 45 6.07 -6.72 8.57
N ARG A 46 5.45 -6.04 7.60
CA ARG A 46 4.03 -5.66 7.59
C ARG A 46 3.45 -5.85 6.19
N GLU A 47 2.39 -5.11 5.87
CA GLU A 47 1.52 -5.40 4.74
C GLU A 47 1.97 -4.72 3.44
N TYR A 48 2.61 -3.54 3.49
CA TYR A 48 3.13 -2.90 2.28
C TYR A 48 4.51 -2.28 2.45
N VAL A 49 5.19 -2.02 1.34
CA VAL A 49 6.44 -1.25 1.27
C VAL A 49 6.36 -0.23 0.14
N VAL A 50 7.13 0.86 0.26
CA VAL A 50 7.17 1.92 -0.77
C VAL A 50 8.61 2.25 -1.19
N GLU A 51 8.77 2.60 -2.47
CA GLU A 51 10.04 3.08 -3.02
C GLU A 51 9.79 4.20 -4.04
N LYS A 52 10.68 5.19 -4.12
CA LYS A 52 10.59 6.22 -5.17
C LYS A 52 11.13 5.65 -6.49
N ALA A 53 10.29 5.64 -7.53
CA ALA A 53 10.69 5.19 -8.87
C ALA A 53 11.72 6.13 -9.51
N PHE A 54 11.66 7.41 -9.18
CA PHE A 54 12.57 8.44 -9.68
C PHE A 54 12.68 9.60 -8.69
N VAL A 55 13.73 10.39 -8.86
CA VAL A 55 13.90 11.67 -8.17
C VAL A 55 13.58 12.77 -9.19
N GLY A 56 12.67 13.67 -8.83
CA GLY A 56 12.32 14.88 -9.56
C GLY A 56 12.51 16.10 -8.68
#